data_AF-A0A2T0B3M4-F1
#
_entry.id   AF-A0A2T0B3M4-F1
#
_cell.length_a   1.000
_cell.length_b   1.000
_cell.length_c   1.000
_cell.angle_alpha   90.00
_cell.angle_beta   90.00
_cell.angle_gamma   90.00
#
_symmetry.space_group_name_H-M   'P 1'
#
loop_
_entity.id
_entity.type
_entity.pdbx_description
1 polymer ?
#
loop_
_entity_poly.entity_id
_entity_poly.type
_entity_poly.pdbx_seq_one_letter_code
_entity_poly.pdbx_strand_id
1 'polypeptide(L)'
;MNKFGKFITKRRKEKGLSLRKMADLVGFSPAYWSDIEKGRRNPPNIDKLEEIAEILNLSQEEKENMIDMASEDRDEIPMDLPEYIKGSELARTALRKAKQLNEAKGKKDITEKAWEEFIKALEEEE
;
A
#
# COMPACT_ATOMS: atom_id res chain seq x y z
N MET A 1 5.86 -3.86 16.96
CA MET A 1 4.86 -4.31 15.98
C MET A 1 4.33 -3.08 15.26
N ASN A 2 4.76 -2.92 14.02
CA ASN A 2 4.38 -1.85 13.11
C ASN A 2 2.93 -2.01 12.60
N LYS A 3 2.41 -1.04 11.85
CA LYS A 3 1.03 -1.08 11.35
C LYS A 3 0.81 -2.28 10.43
N PHE A 4 1.72 -2.47 9.48
CA PHE A 4 1.69 -3.61 8.55
C PHE A 4 1.65 -4.95 9.29
N GLY A 5 2.60 -5.19 10.20
CA GLY A 5 2.70 -6.44 10.97
C GLY A 5 1.42 -6.75 11.74
N LYS A 6 0.82 -5.74 12.41
CA LYS A 6 -0.46 -5.90 13.12
C LYS A 6 -1.59 -6.31 12.18
N PHE A 7 -1.69 -5.66 11.02
CA PHE A 7 -2.71 -5.95 10.02
C PHE A 7 -2.60 -7.39 9.49
N ILE A 8 -1.43 -7.81 9.02
CA ILE A 8 -1.25 -9.15 8.46
C ILE A 8 -1.44 -10.25 9.52
N THR A 9 -1.02 -10.02 10.78
CA THR A 9 -1.25 -10.98 11.86
C THR A 9 -2.74 -11.14 12.14
N LYS A 10 -3.51 -10.04 12.11
CA LYS A 10 -4.97 -10.09 12.29
C LYS A 10 -5.62 -10.87 11.14
N ARG A 11 -5.35 -10.50 9.89
CA ARG A 11 -5.90 -11.16 8.69
C ARG A 11 -5.57 -12.64 8.63
N ARG A 12 -4.32 -13.02 8.92
CA ARG A 12 -3.89 -14.41 8.98
C ARG A 12 -4.69 -15.21 10.01
N LYS A 13 -4.90 -14.65 11.21
CA LYS A 13 -5.67 -15.31 12.27
C LYS A 13 -7.15 -15.44 11.91
N GLU A 14 -7.75 -14.42 11.29
CA GLU A 14 -9.13 -14.47 10.78
C GLU A 14 -9.31 -15.55 9.71
N LYS A 15 -8.29 -15.77 8.88
CA LYS A 15 -8.22 -16.90 7.93
C LYS A 15 -7.94 -18.27 8.57
N GLY A 16 -7.74 -18.34 9.88
CA GLY A 16 -7.40 -19.59 10.58
C GLY A 16 -6.00 -20.14 10.23
N LEU A 17 -5.13 -19.33 9.63
CA LEU A 17 -3.80 -19.77 9.23
C LEU A 17 -2.82 -19.71 10.40
N SER A 18 -2.10 -20.80 10.64
CA SER A 18 -0.99 -20.80 11.58
C SER A 18 0.19 -19.99 11.04
N LEU A 19 1.08 -19.53 11.93
CA LEU A 19 2.29 -18.80 11.54
C LEU A 19 3.16 -19.61 10.57
N ARG A 20 3.32 -20.92 10.83
CA ARG A 20 4.08 -21.83 9.95
C ARG A 20 3.39 -21.99 8.60
N LYS A 21 2.06 -22.19 8.59
CA LYS A 21 1.31 -22.37 7.34
C LYS A 21 1.40 -21.12 6.45
N MET A 22 1.31 -19.92 7.03
CA MET A 22 1.47 -18.68 6.28
C MET A 22 2.89 -18.53 5.73
N ALA A 23 3.91 -18.80 6.56
CA ALA A 23 5.30 -18.76 6.11
C ALA A 23 5.52 -19.71 4.92
N ASP A 24 5.00 -20.94 4.99
CA ASP A 24 5.08 -21.92 3.90
C ASP A 24 4.38 -21.42 2.62
N LEU A 25 3.18 -20.83 2.75
CA LEU A 25 2.40 -20.32 1.61
C LEU A 25 3.10 -19.17 0.89
N VAL A 26 3.68 -18.23 1.65
CA VAL A 26 4.42 -17.07 1.10
C VAL A 26 5.83 -17.46 0.62
N GLY A 27 6.31 -18.67 0.94
CA GLY A 27 7.66 -19.14 0.60
C GLY A 27 8.76 -18.55 1.49
N PHE A 28 8.46 -18.27 2.75
CA PHE A 28 9.39 -17.73 3.74
C PHE A 28 9.66 -18.70 4.89
N SER A 29 10.78 -18.52 5.59
CA SER A 29 11.01 -19.26 6.82
C SER A 29 10.05 -18.80 7.94
N PRO A 30 9.60 -19.69 8.85
CA PRO A 30 8.74 -19.28 9.97
C PRO A 30 9.37 -18.20 10.85
N ALA A 31 10.69 -18.20 11.01
CA ALA A 31 11.40 -17.16 11.76
C ALA A 31 11.31 -15.79 11.06
N TYR A 32 11.56 -15.75 9.74
CA TYR A 32 11.49 -14.53 8.95
C TYR A 32 10.07 -13.97 8.92
N TRP A 33 9.05 -14.81 8.68
CA TRP A 33 7.65 -14.39 8.73
C TRP A 33 7.25 -13.89 10.13
N SER A 34 7.71 -14.56 11.20
CA SER A 34 7.48 -14.06 12.55
C SER A 34 8.09 -12.69 12.79
N ASP A 35 9.26 -12.40 12.21
CA ASP A 35 9.91 -11.11 12.37
C ASP A 35 9.19 -10.01 11.60
N ILE A 36 8.67 -10.32 10.41
CA ILE A 36 7.79 -9.42 9.64
C ILE A 36 6.54 -9.08 10.46
N GLU A 37 5.81 -10.08 10.96
CA GLU A 37 4.62 -9.84 11.79
C GLU A 37 4.92 -8.99 13.02
N LYS A 38 6.09 -9.17 13.64
CA LYS A 38 6.51 -8.40 14.82
C LYS A 38 7.00 -6.98 14.48
N GLY A 39 7.16 -6.66 13.20
CA GLY A 39 7.76 -5.41 12.72
C GLY A 39 9.26 -5.29 13.02
N ARG A 40 9.96 -6.42 13.08
CA ARG A 40 11.43 -6.49 13.24
C ARG A 40 12.16 -6.54 11.89
N ARG A 41 11.41 -6.76 10.81
CA ARG A 41 11.87 -6.71 9.43
C ARG A 41 10.95 -5.80 8.64
N ASN A 42 11.50 -5.19 7.60
CA ASN A 42 10.72 -4.41 6.67
C ASN A 42 9.66 -5.29 6.01
N PRO A 43 8.52 -4.71 5.63
CA PRO A 43 7.55 -5.36 4.77
C PRO A 43 8.21 -5.90 3.47
N PRO A 44 7.70 -7.00 2.91
CA PRO A 44 8.16 -7.51 1.62
C PRO A 44 7.97 -6.51 0.46
N ASN A 45 8.55 -6.83 -0.69
CA ASN A 45 8.35 -6.06 -1.92
C ASN A 45 6.93 -6.21 -2.46
N ILE A 46 6.57 -5.37 -3.45
CA ILE A 46 5.23 -5.33 -4.03
C ILE A 46 4.77 -6.71 -4.52
N ASP A 47 5.59 -7.44 -5.27
CA ASP A 47 5.24 -8.79 -5.78
C ASP A 47 4.80 -9.73 -4.65
N LYS A 48 5.51 -9.71 -3.51
CA LYS A 48 5.14 -10.52 -2.34
C LYS A 48 3.92 -10.00 -1.61
N LEU A 49 3.69 -8.69 -1.61
CA LEU A 49 2.46 -8.11 -1.06
C LEU A 49 1.24 -8.53 -1.89
N GLU A 50 1.36 -8.63 -3.22
CA GLU A 50 0.28 -9.14 -4.07
C GLU A 50 -0.05 -10.60 -3.75
N GLU A 51 0.97 -11.46 -3.66
CA GLU A 51 0.80 -12.86 -3.27
C GLU A 51 0.17 -13.00 -1.87
N ILE A 52 0.59 -12.17 -0.92
CA ILE A 52 0.00 -12.14 0.43
C ILE A 52 -1.48 -11.72 0.38
N ALA A 53 -1.83 -10.74 -0.45
CA ALA A 53 -3.21 -10.29 -0.62
C ALA A 53 -4.09 -11.42 -1.17
N GLU A 54 -3.58 -12.17 -2.14
CA GLU A 54 -4.25 -13.36 -2.70
C GLU A 54 -4.42 -14.46 -1.64
N ILE A 55 -3.36 -14.82 -0.92
CA ILE A 55 -3.41 -15.85 0.14
C ILE A 55 -4.43 -15.50 1.23
N LEU A 56 -4.51 -14.22 1.58
CA LEU A 56 -5.43 -13.72 2.60
C LEU A 56 -6.83 -13.41 2.06
N ASN A 57 -7.08 -13.58 0.75
CA ASN A 57 -8.28 -13.13 0.03
C ASN A 57 -8.71 -11.71 0.43
N LEU A 58 -7.79 -10.76 0.35
CA LEU A 58 -8.10 -9.36 0.62
C LEU A 58 -8.96 -8.78 -0.51
N SER A 59 -9.90 -7.90 -0.17
CA SER A 59 -10.52 -7.03 -1.18
C SER A 59 -9.49 -6.08 -1.79
N GLN A 60 -9.85 -5.42 -2.90
CA GLN A 60 -8.99 -4.42 -3.53
C GLN A 60 -8.64 -3.28 -2.54
N GLU A 61 -9.63 -2.73 -1.84
CA GLU A 61 -9.45 -1.71 -0.81
C GLU A 61 -8.53 -2.21 0.33
N GLU A 62 -8.68 -3.47 0.76
CA GLU A 62 -7.83 -4.04 1.80
C GLU A 62 -6.39 -4.26 1.35
N LYS A 63 -6.19 -4.62 0.07
CA LYS A 63 -4.87 -4.74 -0.57
C LYS A 63 -4.19 -3.38 -0.63
N GLU A 64 -4.87 -2.34 -1.09
CA GLU A 64 -4.34 -0.97 -1.17
C GLU A 64 -3.94 -0.46 0.22
N ASN A 65 -4.83 -0.60 1.21
CA ASN A 65 -4.51 -0.27 2.59
C ASN A 65 -3.29 -1.03 3.13
N MET A 66 -3.13 -2.30 2.76
CA MET A 66 -1.96 -3.10 3.14
C MET A 66 -0.67 -2.56 2.50
N ILE A 67 -0.72 -2.17 1.22
CA ILE A 67 0.42 -1.59 0.49
C ILE A 67 0.79 -0.23 1.09
N ASP A 68 -0.19 0.60 1.44
CA ASP A 68 0.05 1.89 2.12
C ASP A 68 0.76 1.69 3.45
N MET A 69 0.26 0.79 4.30
CA MET A 69 0.91 0.46 5.58
C MET A 69 2.32 -0.09 5.38
N ALA A 70 2.53 -0.92 4.36
CA ALA A 70 3.84 -1.49 4.05
C ALA A 70 4.84 -0.43 3.55
N SER A 71 4.35 0.55 2.79
CA SER A 71 5.17 1.62 2.20
C SER A 71 5.50 2.69 3.25
N GLU A 72 4.55 3.05 4.11
CA GLU A 72 4.77 3.94 5.26
C GLU A 72 5.84 3.37 6.21
N ASP A 73 5.81 2.06 6.49
CA ASP A 73 6.83 1.39 7.31
C ASP A 73 8.23 1.41 6.68
N ARG A 74 8.34 1.69 5.38
CA ARG A 74 9.61 1.84 4.63
C ARG A 74 9.99 3.30 4.34
N ASP A 75 9.18 4.27 4.78
CA ASP A 75 9.31 5.70 4.42
C ASP A 75 9.33 5.91 2.88
N GLU A 76 8.49 5.14 2.17
CA GLU A 76 8.37 5.15 0.72
C GLU A 76 6.94 5.53 0.29
N ILE A 77 6.77 6.06 -0.93
CA ILE A 77 5.45 6.17 -1.56
C ILE A 77 4.84 4.77 -1.77
N PRO A 78 3.49 4.64 -1.90
CA PRO A 78 2.85 3.35 -2.12
C PRO A 78 3.54 2.56 -3.24
N MET A 79 4.04 1.36 -2.91
CA MET A 79 5.00 0.61 -3.73
C MET A 79 4.49 0.20 -5.11
N ASP A 80 3.18 0.24 -5.33
CA ASP A 80 2.48 -0.05 -6.58
C ASP A 80 2.44 1.16 -7.54
N LEU A 81 2.53 2.38 -7.03
CA LEU A 81 2.44 3.60 -7.85
C LEU A 81 3.68 3.96 -8.69
N PRO A 82 4.94 3.69 -8.28
CA PRO A 82 6.12 4.15 -9.01
C PRO A 82 6.13 3.76 -10.49
N GLU A 83 5.72 2.54 -10.81
CA GLU A 83 5.78 2.06 -12.19
C GLU A 83 4.73 2.74 -13.07
N TYR A 84 3.52 2.91 -12.55
CA TYR A 84 2.47 3.68 -13.22
C TYR A 84 2.90 5.14 -13.47
N ILE A 85 3.46 5.79 -12.44
CA ILE A 85 3.94 7.18 -12.54
C ILE A 85 5.06 7.29 -13.59
N LYS A 86 5.99 6.33 -13.65
CA LYS A 86 7.06 6.34 -14.67
C LYS A 86 6.48 6.21 -16.08
N GLY A 87 5.48 5.34 -16.27
CA GLY A 87 4.84 5.09 -17.57
C GLY A 87 3.99 6.25 -18.09
N SER A 88 3.42 7.08 -17.21
CA SER A 88 2.48 8.14 -17.60
C SER A 88 3.11 9.54 -17.52
N GLU A 89 3.30 10.20 -18.66
CA GLU A 89 3.70 11.62 -18.70
C GLU A 89 2.64 12.54 -18.08
N LEU A 90 1.36 12.20 -18.29
CA LEU A 90 0.23 12.95 -17.74
C LEU A 90 0.24 12.90 -16.21
N ALA A 91 0.42 11.72 -15.61
CA ALA A 91 0.51 11.56 -14.16
C ALA A 91 1.67 12.38 -13.58
N ARG A 92 2.86 12.31 -14.18
CA ARG A 92 4.03 13.11 -13.75
C ARG A 92 3.77 14.60 -13.83
N THR A 93 3.08 15.05 -14.88
CA THR A 93 2.74 16.47 -15.07
C THR A 93 1.70 16.93 -14.05
N ALA A 94 0.65 16.14 -13.83
CA ALA A 94 -0.38 16.42 -12.84
C ALA A 94 0.19 16.51 -11.42
N LEU A 95 0.97 15.50 -11.00
CA LEU A 95 1.62 15.48 -9.68
C LEU A 95 2.58 16.67 -9.49
N ARG A 96 3.34 17.05 -10.53
CA ARG A 96 4.23 18.21 -10.46
C ARG A 96 3.46 19.53 -10.31
N LYS A 97 2.36 19.70 -11.05
CA LYS A 97 1.47 20.88 -10.92
C LYS A 97 0.83 20.94 -9.54
N ALA A 98 0.30 19.82 -9.05
CA ALA A 98 -0.30 19.73 -7.72
C ALA A 98 0.72 20.09 -6.61
N LYS A 99 1.94 19.57 -6.70
CA LYS A 99 3.04 19.92 -5.78
C LYS A 99 3.32 21.43 -5.79
N GLN A 100 3.47 22.04 -6.96
CA GLN A 100 3.72 23.48 -7.09
C GLN A 100 2.59 24.34 -6.50
N LEU A 101 1.34 23.93 -6.69
CA LEU A 101 0.18 24.61 -6.10
C LEU A 101 0.14 24.47 -4.59
N ASN A 102 0.44 23.29 -4.05
CA ASN A 102 0.46 23.06 -2.60
C ASN A 102 1.60 23.85 -1.90
N GLU A 103 2.76 23.97 -2.55
CA GLU A 103 3.89 24.77 -2.04
C GLU A 103 3.65 26.29 -2.15
N ALA A 104 2.75 26.73 -3.03
CA ALA A 104 2.33 28.12 -3.12
C ALA A 104 1.43 28.48 -1.93
N LYS A 105 1.89 29.40 -1.06
CA LYS A 105 1.19 29.84 0.16
C LYS A 105 -0.31 30.05 -0.07
N GLY A 106 -1.13 29.36 0.73
CA GLY A 106 -2.59 29.56 0.78
C GLY A 106 -3.42 28.79 -0.26
N LYS A 107 -2.84 27.82 -0.98
CA LYS A 107 -3.56 27.02 -1.99
C LYS A 107 -3.68 25.53 -1.69
N LYS A 108 -3.40 25.12 -0.44
CA LYS A 108 -3.56 23.73 -0.01
C LYS A 108 -5.01 23.24 -0.22
N ASP A 109 -5.98 24.02 0.26
CA ASP A 109 -7.41 23.72 0.12
C ASP A 109 -7.88 23.66 -1.34
N ILE A 110 -7.24 24.42 -2.24
CA ILE A 110 -7.55 24.38 -3.69
C ILE A 110 -7.02 23.09 -4.30
N THR A 111 -5.83 22.65 -3.88
CA THR A 111 -5.22 21.42 -4.38
C THR A 111 -5.98 20.19 -3.89
N GLU A 112 -6.43 20.20 -2.62
CA GLU A 112 -7.26 19.12 -2.06
C GLU A 112 -8.59 18.99 -2.80
N LYS A 113 -9.32 20.10 -3.02
CA LYS A 113 -10.57 20.07 -3.81
C LYS A 113 -10.38 19.56 -5.23
N ALA A 114 -9.29 19.95 -5.89
CA ALA A 114 -9.00 19.48 -7.24
C ALA A 114 -8.76 17.96 -7.29
N TRP A 115 -8.16 17.38 -6.23
CA TRP A 115 -8.02 15.93 -6.13
C TRP A 115 -9.36 15.23 -5.88
N GLU A 116 -10.21 15.77 -5.00
CA GLU A 116 -11.55 15.23 -4.75
C GLU A 116 -12.39 15.21 -6.03
N GLU A 117 -12.39 16.30 -6.80
CA GLU A 117 -13.08 16.38 -8.09
C GLU A 117 -12.52 15.37 -9.10
N PHE A 118 -11.20 15.19 -9.14
CA PHE A 118 -10.55 14.23 -10.03
C PHE A 118 -10.91 12.78 -9.68
N ILE A 119 -10.87 12.40 -8.40
CA ILE A 119 -11.23 11.05 -7.95
C ILE A 119 -12.71 10.76 -8.27
N LYS A 120 -13.59 11.70 -7.94
CA LYS A 120 -15.02 11.57 -8.24
C LYS A 120 -15.30 11.38 -9.73
N ALA A 121 -14.59 12.12 -10.59
CA ALA A 121 -14.73 11.96 -12.04
C ALA A 121 -14.31 10.57 -12.55
N LEU A 122 -13.35 9.91 -11.88
CA LEU A 122 -12.94 8.54 -12.24
C LEU A 122 -13.93 7.48 -11.73
N GLU A 123 -14.52 7.67 -10.55
CA GLU A 123 -15.52 6.76 -9.98
C GLU A 123 -16.87 6.80 -10.73
N GLU A 124 -17.22 7.95 -11.34
CA GLU A 124 -18.44 8.08 -12.15
C GLU A 124 -18.36 7.38 -13.52
N GLU A 125 -17.15 6.96 -13.95
CA GLU A 125 -16.93 6.25 -15.21
C GLU A 125 -16.83 4.72 -15.05
N GLU A 126 -16.84 4.18 -13.82
CA GLU A 126 -16.96 2.74 -13.50
C GLU A 126 -18.41 2.25 -13.43
#